data_AF-A0AB35BZ03-F1
#
_entry.id   AF-A0AB35BZ03-F1
#
_cell.length_a   1.000
_cell.length_b   1.000
_cell.length_c   1.000
_cell.angle_alpha   90.00
_cell.angle_beta   90.00
_cell.angle_gamma   90.00
#
_symmetry.space_group_name_H-M   'P 1'
#
loop_
_entity.id
_entity.type
_entity.pdbx_description
1 polymer ?
#
loop_
_entity_poly.entity_id
_entity_poly.type
_entity_poly.pdbx_seq_one_letter_code
_entity_poly.pdbx_strand_id
1 'polypeptide(L)'
;MNEKINKIDERIQKQEEEIKRLKALKRKAESTMKAKERERQRKNDTRRKILIGACMMKLADENQDEKERLLKQLDKFLINEKDRSLFNL
;
A
#
# COMPACT_ATOMS: atom_id res chain seq x y z
N MET A 1 18.28 56.11 7.80
CA MET A 1 17.09 55.26 8.02
C MET A 1 17.12 53.92 7.26
N ASN A 2 17.98 53.70 6.26
CA ASN A 2 17.99 52.47 5.46
C ASN A 2 18.66 51.23 6.10
N GLU A 3 19.63 51.41 7.00
CA GLU A 3 20.43 50.27 7.48
C GLU A 3 19.65 49.29 8.37
N LYS A 4 18.65 49.79 9.12
CA LYS A 4 17.76 48.95 9.92
C LYS A 4 16.79 48.15 9.05
N ILE A 5 16.34 48.71 7.93
CA ILE A 5 15.44 48.04 6.97
C ILE A 5 16.20 46.92 6.26
N ASN A 6 17.42 47.19 5.77
CA ASN A 6 18.26 46.17 5.13
C ASN A 6 18.57 44.99 6.07
N LYS A 7 18.85 45.25 7.36
CA LYS A 7 19.05 44.19 8.36
C LYS A 7 17.79 43.35 8.62
N ILE A 8 16.60 43.93 8.44
CA ILE A 8 15.34 43.19 8.52
C ILE A 8 15.17 42.31 7.27
N ASP A 9 15.45 42.84 6.07
CA ASP A 9 15.36 42.08 4.82
C ASP A 9 16.33 40.89 4.77
N GLU A 10 17.56 41.05 5.25
CA GLU A 10 18.51 39.94 5.37
C GLU A 10 18.01 38.85 6.33
N ARG A 11 17.32 39.24 7.42
CA ARG A 11 16.72 38.28 8.36
C ARG A 11 15.53 37.58 7.74
N ILE A 12 14.70 38.30 6.98
CA ILE A 12 13.57 37.72 6.23
C ILE A 12 14.10 36.70 5.22
N GLN A 13 15.10 37.04 4.40
CA GLN A 13 15.67 36.12 3.42
C GLN A 13 16.25 34.85 4.08
N LYS A 14 17.00 34.99 5.17
CA LYS A 14 17.52 33.83 5.93
C LYS A 14 16.38 32.95 6.46
N GLN A 15 15.31 33.55 6.97
CA GLN A 15 14.15 32.80 7.45
C GLN A 15 13.39 32.11 6.30
N GLU A 16 13.26 32.75 5.15
CA GLU A 16 12.64 32.16 3.96
C GLU A 16 13.42 30.97 3.42
N GLU A 17 14.75 31.08 3.36
CA GLU A 17 15.63 29.96 2.99
C GLU A 17 15.49 28.79 3.97
N GLU A 18 15.46 29.06 5.27
CA GLU A 18 15.30 28.04 6.30
C GLU A 18 13.93 27.37 6.21
N ILE A 19 12.85 28.15 6.00
CA ILE A 19 11.50 27.62 5.77
C ILE A 19 11.49 26.71 4.53
N LYS A 20 12.18 27.09 3.45
CA LYS A 20 12.26 26.29 2.22
C LYS A 20 12.96 24.95 2.48
N ARG A 21 14.07 24.96 3.23
CA ARG A 21 14.79 23.75 3.65
C ARG A 21 13.92 22.83 4.52
N LEU A 22 13.27 23.38 5.55
CA LEU A 22 12.40 22.61 6.44
C LEU A 22 11.20 22.01 5.69
N LYS A 23 10.58 22.75 4.76
CA LYS A 23 9.51 22.22 3.90
C LYS A 23 10.00 21.06 3.03
N ALA A 24 11.20 21.14 2.47
CA ALA A 24 11.78 20.05 1.69
C ALA A 24 12.04 18.79 2.55
N LEU A 25 12.59 18.97 3.75
CA LEU A 25 12.80 17.87 4.71
C LEU A 25 11.48 17.21 5.13
N LYS A 26 10.45 18.02 5.44
CA LYS A 26 9.11 17.52 5.77
C LYS A 26 8.51 16.70 4.63
N ARG A 27 8.57 17.20 3.40
CA ARG A 27 8.07 16.46 2.22
C ARG A 27 8.78 15.12 2.03
N LYS A 28 10.10 15.08 2.25
CA LYS A 28 10.90 13.83 2.18
C LYS A 28 10.53 12.83 3.28
N ALA A 29 10.30 13.32 4.51
CA ALA A 29 9.85 12.48 5.61
C ALA A 29 8.45 11.90 5.34
N GLU A 30 7.52 12.74 4.90
CA GLU A 30 6.15 12.33 4.55
C GLU A 30 6.11 11.30 3.41
N SER A 31 6.90 11.49 2.35
CA SER A 31 6.96 10.54 1.25
C SER A 31 7.50 9.19 1.70
N THR A 32 8.51 9.18 2.57
CA THR A 32 9.09 7.97 3.16
C THR A 32 8.06 7.24 4.04
N MET A 33 7.34 7.96 4.90
CA MET A 33 6.30 7.37 5.74
C MET A 33 5.17 6.75 4.89
N LYS A 34 4.70 7.48 3.87
CA LYS A 34 3.69 6.97 2.93
C LYS A 34 4.18 5.75 2.14
N ALA A 35 5.46 5.69 1.78
CA ALA A 35 6.04 4.52 1.12
C ALA A 35 6.05 3.29 2.05
N LYS A 36 6.50 3.46 3.30
CA LYS A 36 6.50 2.39 4.31
C LYS A 36 5.10 1.88 4.61
N GLU A 37 4.12 2.77 4.74
CA GLU A 37 2.74 2.39 5.01
C GLU A 37 2.14 1.61 3.83
N ARG A 38 2.36 2.06 2.59
CA ARG A 38 1.94 1.30 1.39
C ARG A 38 2.60 -0.06 1.30
N GLU A 39 3.88 -0.17 1.67
CA GLU A 39 4.56 -1.46 1.72
C GLU A 39 3.95 -2.39 2.76
N ARG A 40 3.69 -1.88 3.98
CA ARG A 40 3.03 -2.64 5.05
C ARG A 40 1.63 -3.09 4.63
N GLN A 41 0.85 -2.22 4.01
CA GLN A 41 -0.48 -2.54 3.51
C GLN A 41 -0.43 -3.65 2.45
N ARG A 42 0.49 -3.58 1.49
CA ARG A 42 0.69 -4.66 0.50
C ARG A 42 1.07 -5.98 1.16
N LYS A 43 2.02 -5.97 2.12
CA LYS A 43 2.42 -7.16 2.86
C LYS A 43 1.25 -7.77 3.64
N ASN A 44 0.47 -6.94 4.32
CA ASN A 44 -0.71 -7.37 5.07
C ASN A 44 -1.79 -7.93 4.14
N ASP A 45 -2.04 -7.30 3.00
CA ASP A 45 -3.02 -7.78 2.01
C ASP A 45 -2.59 -9.11 1.39
N THR A 46 -1.31 -9.26 1.00
CA THR A 46 -0.76 -10.53 0.54
C THR A 46 -0.90 -11.61 1.62
N ARG A 47 -0.55 -11.30 2.87
CA ARG A 47 -0.69 -12.25 3.99
C ARG A 47 -2.14 -12.64 4.22
N ARG A 48 -3.08 -11.70 4.17
CA ARG A 48 -4.51 -11.94 4.29
C ARG A 48 -5.01 -12.88 3.19
N LYS A 49 -4.64 -12.64 1.93
CA LYS A 49 -5.00 -13.50 0.79
C LYS A 49 -4.47 -14.92 0.94
N ILE A 50 -3.22 -15.08 1.35
CA ILE A 50 -2.60 -16.39 1.61
C ILE A 50 -3.35 -17.14 2.73
N LEU A 51 -3.64 -16.47 3.84
CA LEU A 51 -4.34 -17.09 4.97
C LEU A 51 -5.76 -17.52 4.61
N ILE A 52 -6.50 -16.70 3.84
CA ILE A 52 -7.81 -17.08 3.33
C ILE A 52 -7.70 -18.30 2.42
N GLY A 53 -6.75 -18.31 1.49
CA GLY A 53 -6.51 -19.45 0.59
C GLY A 53 -6.19 -20.73 1.36
N ALA A 54 -5.28 -20.67 2.33
CA ALA A 54 -4.92 -21.82 3.16
C ALA A 54 -6.10 -22.36 3.98
N CYS A 55 -6.95 -21.47 4.51
CA CYS A 55 -8.16 -21.85 5.23
C CYS A 55 -9.15 -22.57 4.29
N MET A 56 -9.40 -22.01 3.10
CA MET A 56 -10.33 -22.60 2.14
C MET A 56 -9.84 -23.96 1.63
N MET A 57 -8.53 -24.12 1.39
CA MET A 57 -7.94 -25.42 1.05
C MET A 57 -8.18 -26.45 2.15
N LYS A 58 -7.95 -26.08 3.41
CA LYS A 58 -8.20 -26.97 4.55
C LYS A 58 -9.67 -27.39 4.65
N LEU A 59 -10.61 -26.46 4.48
CA LEU A 59 -12.05 -26.77 4.50
C LEU A 59 -12.46 -27.70 3.35
N ALA A 60 -11.91 -27.48 2.16
CA ALA A 60 -12.16 -28.32 0.99
C ALA A 60 -11.55 -29.72 1.12
N ASP A 61 -10.43 -29.87 1.83
CA ASP A 61 -9.81 -31.18 2.11
C ASP A 61 -10.60 -31.97 3.16
N GLU A 62 -11.23 -31.29 4.11
CA GLU A 62 -12.05 -31.91 5.17
C GLU A 62 -13.46 -32.31 4.70
N ASN A 63 -14.03 -31.60 3.72
CA ASN A 63 -15.39 -31.86 3.23
C ASN A 63 -15.52 -31.68 1.70
N GLN A 64 -15.94 -32.76 1.04
CA GLN A 64 -16.16 -32.80 -0.41
C GLN A 64 -17.26 -31.83 -0.87
N ASP A 65 -18.31 -31.61 -0.08
CA ASP A 65 -19.39 -30.66 -0.42
C ASP A 65 -18.85 -29.21 -0.44
N GLU A 66 -17.99 -28.86 0.51
CA GLU A 66 -17.34 -27.54 0.56
C GLU A 66 -16.36 -27.36 -0.61
N LYS A 67 -15.66 -28.42 -1.00
CA LYS A 67 -14.80 -28.42 -2.20
C LYS A 67 -15.59 -28.14 -3.48
N GLU A 68 -16.71 -28.82 -3.68
CA GLU A 68 -17.57 -28.57 -4.84
C GLU A 68 -18.15 -27.15 -4.84
N ARG A 69 -18.56 -26.66 -3.67
CA ARG A 69 -19.04 -25.29 -3.52
C ARG A 69 -17.96 -24.28 -3.87
N LEU A 70 -16.72 -24.49 -3.42
CA LEU A 70 -15.57 -23.66 -3.74
C LEU A 70 -15.28 -23.66 -5.25
N LEU A 71 -15.27 -24.82 -5.90
CA LEU A 71 -15.06 -24.93 -7.35
C LEU A 71 -16.16 -24.21 -8.15
N LYS A 72 -17.43 -24.34 -7.75
CA LYS A 72 -18.55 -23.60 -8.38
C LYS A 72 -18.43 -22.09 -8.20
N GLN A 73 -17.86 -21.63 -7.08
CA GLN A 73 -17.59 -20.20 -6.88
C GLN A 73 -16.41 -19.73 -7.73
N LEU A 74 -15.35 -20.51 -7.82
CA LEU A 74 -14.18 -20.22 -8.68
C LEU A 74 -14.58 -20.17 -10.15
N ASP A 75 -15.45 -21.08 -10.61
CA ASP A 75 -15.98 -21.10 -11.97
C ASP A 75 -16.71 -19.80 -12.35
N LYS A 76 -17.46 -19.21 -11.40
CA LYS A 76 -18.16 -17.92 -11.61
C LYS A 76 -17.24 -16.70 -11.50
N PHE A 77 -16.17 -16.81 -10.71
CA PHE A 77 -15.27 -15.69 -10.42
C PHE A 77 -14.13 -15.56 -11.42
N LEU A 78 -13.58 -16.69 -11.88
CA LEU A 78 -12.44 -16.73 -12.78
C LEU A 78 -12.90 -16.55 -14.23
N ILE A 79 -12.46 -15.45 -14.84
CA ILE A 79 -12.74 -15.11 -16.23
C ILE A 79 -11.61 -15.57 -17.16
N ASN A 80 -10.37 -15.49 -16.69
CA ASN A 80 -9.19 -15.80 -17.49
C ASN A 80 -8.97 -17.32 -17.58
N GLU A 81 -8.91 -17.86 -18.80
CA GLU A 81 -8.74 -19.30 -19.06
C GLU A 81 -7.49 -19.88 -18.40
N LYS A 82 -6.39 -19.11 -18.36
CA LYS A 82 -5.15 -19.54 -17.69
C LYS A 82 -5.40 -19.83 -16.21
N ASP A 83 -6.13 -18.97 -15.53
CA ASP A 83 -6.42 -19.13 -14.11
C ASP A 83 -7.45 -20.25 -13.87
N ARG A 84 -8.43 -20.41 -14.78
CA ARG A 84 -9.42 -21.50 -14.74
C ARG A 84 -8.79 -22.88 -14.90
N SER A 85 -7.82 -23.01 -15.81
CA SER A 85 -7.08 -24.25 -16.05
C SER A 85 -6.34 -24.78 -14.83
N LEU A 86 -5.98 -23.92 -13.86
CA LEU A 86 -5.37 -24.34 -12.59
C LEU A 86 -6.31 -25.20 -11.73
N PHE A 87 -7.62 -25.11 -11.98
CA PHE A 87 -8.66 -25.81 -11.24
C PHE A 87 -9.42 -26.84 -12.09
N ASN A 88 -8.96 -27.09 -13.33
CA ASN A 88 -9.66 -27.92 -14.33
C ASN A 88 -11.08 -27.42 -14.64
N LEU A 89 -11.26 -26.10 -14.71
CA LEU A 89 -12.51 -25.39 -15.05
C LEU A 89 -12.48 -24.79 -16.45
#